data_AF-A0A6B2VB90-F1
#
_entry.id   AF-A0A6B2VB90-F1
#
_cell.length_a   1.000
_cell.length_b   1.000
_cell.length_c   1.000
_cell.angle_alpha   90.00
_cell.angle_beta   90.00
_cell.angle_gamma   90.00
#
_symmetry.space_group_name_H-M   'P 1'
#
loop_
_entity.id
_entity.type
_entity.pdbx_description
1 polymer ?
#
loop_
_entity_poly.entity_id
_entity_poly.type
_entity_poly.pdbx_seq_one_letter_code
_entity_poly.pdbx_strand_id
1 'polypeptide(L)'
;KVSEHPESVERCAVRGATTYCALPEWTGRTADWAEAVERVRSLTPGAAAARPLTVRQRVEARYGPEGDPSYDPLTAPGVVTVGTRWGGNRVPEFSTGLASTLVAGDEKAGGEVCDGRVVAVMWLALGAADDPLGQLRAVRLDDSTEGGSYVLTPTSGLLMSAGQTKVVAALLHRPRAEVTARVKARWTELTRPGVSTARAAELLGVAATGLGAEGGNSCSE
;
A
#
# COMPACT_ATOMS: atom_id res chain seq x y z
N LYS A 1 -22.69 -9.47 -11.85
CA LYS A 1 -22.35 -10.29 -10.65
C LYS A 1 -21.89 -9.34 -9.53
N VAL A 2 -22.07 -9.66 -8.24
CA VAL A 2 -21.67 -8.78 -7.11
C VAL A 2 -20.19 -8.38 -7.18
N SER A 3 -19.34 -9.21 -7.80
CA SER A 3 -17.93 -8.92 -8.08
C SER A 3 -17.68 -7.83 -9.14
N GLU A 4 -18.62 -7.62 -10.07
CA GLU A 4 -18.48 -6.74 -11.24
C GLU A 4 -19.19 -5.38 -11.05
N HIS A 5 -20.31 -5.38 -10.31
CA HIS A 5 -21.09 -4.18 -10.01
C HIS A 5 -21.50 -4.11 -8.52
N PRO A 6 -20.53 -4.10 -7.59
CA PRO A 6 -20.81 -4.04 -6.15
C PRO A 6 -21.64 -2.81 -5.75
N GLU A 7 -21.51 -1.70 -6.49
CA GLU A 7 -22.26 -0.45 -6.29
C GLU A 7 -23.79 -0.61 -6.30
N SER A 8 -24.30 -1.66 -6.95
CA SER A 8 -25.75 -1.91 -7.05
C SER A 8 -26.37 -2.47 -5.76
N VAL A 9 -25.55 -3.00 -4.85
CA VAL A 9 -26.00 -3.70 -3.64
C VAL A 9 -25.31 -3.23 -2.35
N GLU A 10 -24.25 -2.43 -2.46
CA GLU A 10 -23.52 -1.87 -1.32
C GLU A 10 -24.27 -0.75 -0.61
N ARG A 11 -23.93 -0.57 0.66
CA ARG A 11 -24.22 0.63 1.43
C ARG A 11 -22.91 1.36 1.71
N CYS A 12 -22.88 2.64 1.36
CA CYS A 12 -21.72 3.49 1.58
C CYS A 12 -21.97 4.43 2.78
N ALA A 13 -20.96 4.56 3.64
CA ALA A 13 -20.95 5.52 4.75
C ALA A 13 -19.68 6.36 4.70
N VAL A 14 -19.81 7.65 4.97
CA VAL A 14 -18.67 8.59 4.99
C VAL A 14 -18.10 8.68 6.40
N ARG A 15 -16.78 8.61 6.55
CA ARG A 15 -16.05 8.96 7.78
C ARG A 15 -14.85 9.83 7.41
N GLY A 16 -14.85 11.08 7.88
CA GLY A 16 -13.84 12.07 7.48
C GLY A 16 -13.82 12.26 5.96
N ALA A 17 -12.65 12.10 5.34
CA ALA A 17 -12.45 12.19 3.89
C ALA A 17 -12.48 10.80 3.19
N THR A 18 -12.99 9.76 3.86
CA THR A 18 -13.08 8.41 3.27
C THR A 18 -14.54 7.94 3.24
N THR A 19 -14.97 7.44 2.09
CA THR A 19 -16.22 6.70 1.91
C THR A 19 -15.93 5.21 2.02
N TYR A 20 -16.71 4.49 2.83
CA TYR A 20 -16.60 3.04 2.98
C TYR A 20 -17.86 2.40 2.43
N CYS A 21 -17.72 1.65 1.33
CA CYS A 21 -18.80 0.90 0.70
C CYS A 21 -18.63 -0.58 1.04
N ALA A 22 -19.67 -1.15 1.64
CA ALA A 22 -19.71 -2.55 2.04
C ALA A 22 -21.07 -3.15 1.71
N LEU A 23 -21.12 -4.47 1.55
CA LEU A 23 -22.38 -5.20 1.55
C LEU A 23 -23.10 -4.98 2.89
N PRO A 24 -24.45 -4.92 2.91
CA PRO A 24 -25.22 -4.56 4.10
C PRO A 24 -24.82 -5.33 5.36
N GLU A 25 -24.58 -6.64 5.23
CA GLU A 25 -24.21 -7.56 6.30
C GLU A 25 -22.76 -7.40 6.79
N TRP A 26 -21.92 -6.66 6.05
CA TRP A 26 -20.51 -6.38 6.38
C TRP A 26 -20.26 -4.93 6.82
N THR A 27 -21.30 -4.09 6.90
CA THR A 27 -21.18 -2.66 7.28
C THR A 27 -20.48 -2.43 8.62
N GLY A 28 -20.56 -3.39 9.56
CA GLY A 28 -19.83 -3.34 10.83
C GLY A 28 -18.30 -3.35 10.70
N ARG A 29 -17.74 -3.92 9.61
CA ARG A 29 -16.29 -4.00 9.37
C ARG A 29 -15.65 -2.68 8.94
N THR A 30 -16.46 -1.70 8.55
CA THR A 30 -15.96 -0.39 8.10
C THR A 30 -15.15 0.34 9.17
N ALA A 31 -15.37 0.05 10.47
CA ALA A 31 -14.55 0.55 11.55
C ALA A 31 -13.12 -0.02 11.53
N ASP A 32 -12.99 -1.33 11.38
CA ASP A 32 -11.68 -2.00 11.32
C ASP A 32 -10.85 -1.49 10.11
N TRP A 33 -11.51 -1.30 8.96
CA TRP A 33 -10.86 -0.73 7.77
C TRP A 33 -10.45 0.72 7.97
N ALA A 34 -11.28 1.50 8.67
CA ALA A 34 -10.97 2.89 8.97
C ALA A 34 -9.70 3.02 9.81
N GLU A 35 -9.45 2.12 10.78
CA GLU A 35 -8.21 2.15 11.55
C GLU A 35 -6.96 1.97 10.67
N ALA A 36 -7.01 1.07 9.68
CA ALA A 36 -5.91 0.90 8.72
C ALA A 36 -5.73 2.14 7.84
N VAL A 37 -6.83 2.73 7.36
CA VAL A 37 -6.79 3.99 6.59
C VAL A 37 -6.17 5.12 7.40
N GLU A 38 -6.56 5.30 8.66
CA GLU A 38 -6.03 6.35 9.53
C GLU A 38 -4.54 6.15 9.82
N ARG A 39 -4.08 4.90 10.03
CA ARG A 39 -2.64 4.62 10.17
C ARG A 39 -1.86 5.09 8.95
N VAL A 40 -2.29 4.73 7.73
CA VAL A 40 -1.63 5.16 6.48
C VAL A 40 -1.70 6.69 6.29
N ARG A 41 -2.88 7.30 6.53
CA ARG A 41 -3.06 8.75 6.42
C ARG A 41 -2.19 9.52 7.41
N SER A 42 -1.96 9.00 8.62
CA SER A 42 -1.12 9.67 9.63
C SER A 42 0.33 9.91 9.17
N LEU A 43 0.83 9.04 8.30
CA LEU A 43 2.17 9.12 7.70
C LEU A 43 2.22 9.97 6.43
N THR A 44 1.06 10.25 5.83
CA THR A 44 0.91 11.00 4.58
C THR A 44 0.89 12.52 4.86
N PRO A 45 1.47 13.38 4.00
CA PRO A 45 1.43 14.84 4.20
C PRO A 45 0.02 15.41 3.96
N GLY A 46 -0.30 16.53 4.62
CA GLY A 46 -1.67 17.05 4.79
C GLY A 46 -2.54 17.07 3.53
N ALA A 47 -2.07 17.65 2.42
CA ALA A 47 -2.85 17.70 1.18
C ALA A 47 -3.12 16.31 0.60
N ALA A 48 -2.12 15.42 0.61
CA ALA A 48 -2.25 14.05 0.13
C ALA A 48 -3.10 13.18 1.06
N ALA A 49 -3.02 13.42 2.37
CA ALA A 49 -3.76 12.74 3.43
C ALA A 49 -5.22 13.19 3.50
N ALA A 50 -5.57 14.37 2.98
CA ALA A 50 -6.93 14.90 2.92
C ALA A 50 -7.68 14.51 1.64
N ARG A 51 -7.03 13.82 0.70
CA ARG A 51 -7.67 13.40 -0.55
C ARG A 51 -8.89 12.52 -0.27
N PRO A 52 -10.01 12.73 -1.00
CA PRO A 52 -11.14 11.81 -0.94
C PRO A 52 -10.71 10.40 -1.36
N LEU A 53 -11.12 9.41 -0.58
CA LEU A 53 -10.89 8.00 -0.89
C LEU A 53 -12.21 7.22 -0.81
N THR A 54 -12.33 6.16 -1.59
CA THR A 54 -13.41 5.19 -1.46
C THR A 54 -12.81 3.82 -1.18
N VAL A 55 -13.01 3.30 0.02
CA VAL A 55 -12.75 1.88 0.33
C VAL A 55 -13.97 1.09 -0.09
N ARG A 56 -13.81 0.18 -1.05
CA ARG A 56 -14.90 -0.57 -1.67
C ARG A 56 -14.70 -2.06 -1.43
N GLN A 57 -15.67 -2.68 -0.78
CA GLN A 57 -15.66 -4.12 -0.58
C GLN A 57 -15.89 -4.82 -1.91
N ARG A 58 -15.04 -5.80 -2.21
CA ARG A 58 -15.26 -6.70 -3.34
C ARG A 58 -15.29 -8.14 -2.83
N VAL A 59 -16.09 -8.94 -3.52
CA VAL A 59 -16.27 -10.36 -3.25
C VAL A 59 -16.00 -11.09 -4.53
N GLU A 60 -15.03 -12.00 -4.55
CA GLU A 60 -14.82 -12.85 -5.71
C GLU A 60 -15.72 -14.08 -5.60
N ALA A 61 -16.71 -14.12 -6.48
CA ALA A 61 -17.71 -15.18 -6.50
C ALA A 61 -17.45 -16.19 -7.63
N ARG A 62 -16.42 -16.00 -8.47
CA ARG A 62 -16.14 -16.85 -9.65
C ARG A 62 -15.60 -18.23 -9.27
N TYR A 63 -14.84 -18.36 -8.17
CA TYR A 63 -14.17 -19.61 -7.78
C TYR A 63 -14.61 -20.16 -6.41
N GLY A 64 -15.72 -19.65 -5.86
CA GLY A 64 -16.20 -20.01 -4.52
C GLY A 64 -15.48 -19.26 -3.39
N PRO A 65 -15.98 -19.37 -2.15
CA PRO A 65 -15.51 -18.58 -1.00
C PRO A 65 -14.09 -18.96 -0.50
N GLU A 66 -13.53 -20.06 -0.98
CA GLU A 66 -12.24 -20.61 -0.55
C GLU A 66 -11.04 -20.17 -1.43
N GLY A 67 -11.29 -19.59 -2.60
CA GLY A 67 -10.22 -19.06 -3.46
C GLY A 67 -9.57 -17.82 -2.83
N ASP A 68 -8.26 -17.63 -3.02
CA ASP A 68 -7.61 -16.35 -2.74
C ASP A 68 -7.76 -15.45 -3.96
N PRO A 69 -8.71 -14.49 -3.95
CA PRO A 69 -9.00 -13.77 -5.16
C PRO A 69 -8.06 -12.59 -5.30
N SER A 70 -7.24 -12.60 -6.35
CA SER A 70 -6.66 -11.37 -6.87
C SER A 70 -7.75 -10.66 -7.68
N TYR A 71 -8.25 -9.56 -7.13
CA TYR A 71 -9.22 -8.73 -7.83
C TYR A 71 -8.54 -7.95 -8.96
N ASP A 72 -9.20 -7.83 -10.12
CA ASP A 72 -8.73 -6.91 -11.17
C ASP A 72 -8.61 -5.49 -10.59
N PRO A 73 -7.46 -4.79 -10.72
CA PRO A 73 -7.29 -3.44 -10.19
C PRO A 73 -8.30 -2.45 -10.75
N LEU A 74 -8.85 -1.59 -9.91
CA LEU A 74 -9.70 -0.49 -10.34
C LEU A 74 -8.87 0.68 -10.89
N THR A 75 -9.38 1.33 -11.94
CA THR A 75 -8.79 2.54 -12.54
C THR A 75 -9.45 3.83 -12.04
N ALA A 76 -10.50 3.71 -11.21
CA ALA A 76 -11.16 4.87 -10.63
C ALA A 76 -10.22 5.54 -9.60
N PRO A 77 -9.93 6.85 -9.74
CA PRO A 77 -9.01 7.53 -8.84
C PRO A 77 -9.44 7.46 -7.38
N GLY A 78 -8.50 7.15 -6.48
CA GLY A 78 -8.73 7.11 -5.04
C GLY A 78 -9.69 6.00 -4.57
N VAL A 79 -10.02 5.02 -5.42
CA VAL A 79 -10.79 3.85 -5.01
C VAL A 79 -9.83 2.72 -4.64
N VAL A 80 -10.07 2.08 -3.51
CA VAL A 80 -9.24 0.98 -2.98
C VAL A 80 -10.12 -0.21 -2.62
N THR A 81 -9.71 -1.37 -3.07
CA THR A 81 -10.39 -2.65 -2.88
C THR A 81 -10.08 -3.21 -1.49
N VAL A 82 -11.11 -3.70 -0.81
CA VAL A 82 -10.98 -4.54 0.39
C VAL A 82 -11.73 -5.85 0.19
N GLY A 83 -11.15 -6.96 0.64
CA GLY A 83 -11.79 -8.26 0.59
C GLY A 83 -12.78 -8.50 1.73
N THR A 84 -13.40 -9.68 1.73
CA THR A 84 -14.26 -10.16 2.82
C THR A 84 -13.46 -10.68 4.02
N ARG A 85 -12.23 -11.16 3.79
CA ARG A 85 -11.30 -11.59 4.84
C ARG A 85 -10.56 -10.38 5.42
N TRP A 86 -10.42 -10.33 6.74
CA TRP A 86 -9.77 -9.24 7.46
C TRP A 86 -8.99 -9.75 8.67
N GLY A 87 -7.96 -9.00 9.08
CA GLY A 87 -7.04 -9.39 10.15
C GLY A 87 -5.81 -10.13 9.64
N GLY A 88 -4.82 -10.33 10.52
CA GLY A 88 -3.54 -10.94 10.15
C GLY A 88 -2.88 -10.23 8.96
N ASN A 89 -2.42 -11.00 7.98
CA ASN A 89 -1.72 -10.50 6.78
C ASN A 89 -2.62 -9.64 5.86
N ARG A 90 -3.95 -9.69 6.00
CA ARG A 90 -4.87 -8.88 5.20
C ARG A 90 -4.82 -7.39 5.52
N VAL A 91 -4.38 -7.04 6.73
CA VAL A 91 -4.20 -5.63 7.13
C VAL A 91 -3.01 -4.97 6.41
N PRO A 92 -1.78 -5.53 6.42
CA PRO A 92 -0.68 -4.95 5.66
C PRO A 92 -0.89 -5.05 4.14
N GLU A 93 -1.51 -6.10 3.62
CA GLU A 93 -1.89 -6.18 2.18
C GLU A 93 -2.77 -4.98 1.78
N PHE A 94 -3.87 -4.75 2.51
CA PHE A 94 -4.74 -3.60 2.28
C PHE A 94 -4.01 -2.27 2.43
N SER A 95 -3.14 -2.16 3.45
CA SER A 95 -2.38 -0.92 3.71
C SER A 95 -1.41 -0.61 2.57
N THR A 96 -0.80 -1.63 1.97
CA THR A 96 0.03 -1.49 0.76
C THR A 96 -0.81 -1.04 -0.43
N GLY A 97 -1.96 -1.68 -0.72
CA GLY A 97 -2.83 -1.27 -1.83
C GLY A 97 -3.32 0.18 -1.70
N LEU A 98 -3.68 0.58 -0.49
CA LEU A 98 -4.04 1.96 -0.14
C LEU A 98 -2.87 2.94 -0.35
N ALA A 99 -1.68 2.60 0.15
CA ALA A 99 -0.49 3.42 0.00
C ALA A 99 -0.07 3.57 -1.47
N SER A 100 -0.12 2.50 -2.25
CA SER A 100 0.12 2.51 -3.70
C SER A 100 -0.87 3.44 -4.41
N THR A 101 -2.16 3.36 -4.07
CA THR A 101 -3.19 4.25 -4.63
C THR A 101 -2.94 5.71 -4.27
N LEU A 102 -2.50 6.01 -3.05
CA LEU A 102 -2.13 7.38 -2.66
C LEU A 102 -0.91 7.89 -3.43
N VAL A 103 0.08 7.04 -3.70
CA VAL A 103 1.30 7.45 -4.41
C VAL A 103 1.10 7.53 -5.92
N ALA A 104 0.36 6.61 -6.52
CA ALA A 104 0.21 6.46 -7.97
C ALA A 104 -1.12 7.00 -8.53
N GLY A 105 -2.16 7.14 -7.71
CA GLY A 105 -3.46 7.73 -8.08
C GLY A 105 -4.63 6.74 -8.06
N ASP A 106 -4.41 5.53 -8.57
CA ASP A 106 -5.39 4.44 -8.64
C ASP A 106 -4.70 3.07 -8.43
N GLU A 107 -5.48 2.00 -8.30
CA GLU A 107 -4.94 0.66 -8.01
C GLU A 107 -4.11 0.11 -9.16
N LYS A 108 -4.52 0.36 -10.41
CA LYS A 108 -3.81 -0.11 -11.59
C LYS A 108 -2.42 0.51 -11.67
N ALA A 109 -2.35 1.83 -11.60
CA ALA A 109 -1.08 2.56 -11.59
C ALA A 109 -0.23 2.18 -10.36
N GLY A 110 -0.87 1.84 -9.24
CA GLY A 110 -0.23 1.35 -8.02
C GLY A 110 0.50 0.01 -8.19
N GLY A 111 -0.09 -0.94 -8.92
CA GLY A 111 0.53 -2.23 -9.23
C GLY A 111 1.69 -2.14 -10.24
N GLU A 112 1.76 -1.05 -11.00
CA GLU A 112 2.82 -0.79 -11.99
C GLU A 112 4.03 -0.05 -11.38
N VAL A 113 4.00 0.30 -10.08
CA VAL A 113 5.11 0.98 -9.40
C VAL A 113 6.27 0.00 -9.13
N CYS A 114 7.40 0.22 -9.79
CA CYS A 114 8.66 -0.49 -9.51
C CYS A 114 9.90 0.42 -9.37
N ASP A 115 9.72 1.73 -9.47
CA ASP A 115 10.78 2.71 -9.21
C ASP A 115 10.90 3.02 -7.70
N GLY A 116 11.71 4.01 -7.32
CA GLY A 116 11.94 4.39 -5.92
C GLY A 116 10.68 4.78 -5.15
N ARG A 117 9.53 5.02 -5.81
CA ARG A 117 8.23 5.23 -5.16
C ARG A 117 7.82 4.03 -4.30
N VAL A 118 8.28 2.82 -4.59
CA VAL A 118 8.06 1.63 -3.74
C VAL A 118 8.48 1.91 -2.29
N VAL A 119 9.58 2.64 -2.07
CA VAL A 119 10.04 2.99 -0.72
C VAL A 119 9.01 3.85 0.02
N ALA A 120 8.40 4.82 -0.66
CA ALA A 120 7.35 5.66 -0.07
C ALA A 120 6.08 4.84 0.22
N VAL A 121 5.66 3.99 -0.72
CA VAL A 121 4.52 3.09 -0.54
C VAL A 121 4.69 2.22 0.70
N MET A 122 5.82 1.52 0.83
CA MET A 122 6.05 0.60 1.94
C MET A 122 6.20 1.33 3.28
N TRP A 123 6.81 2.52 3.28
CA TRP A 123 6.83 3.35 4.49
C TRP A 123 5.42 3.71 4.96
N LEU A 124 4.55 4.16 4.05
CA LEU A 124 3.18 4.54 4.39
C LEU A 124 2.35 3.33 4.86
N ALA A 125 2.57 2.16 4.28
CA ALA A 125 1.86 0.95 4.63
C ALA A 125 2.27 0.41 6.02
N LEU A 126 3.56 0.47 6.35
CA LEU A 126 4.13 -0.28 7.48
C LEU A 126 4.67 0.60 8.62
N GLY A 127 5.05 1.85 8.34
CA GLY A 127 5.81 2.69 9.29
C GLY A 127 5.07 3.08 10.58
N ALA A 128 3.75 2.82 10.65
CA ALA A 128 2.91 3.05 11.82
C ALA A 128 2.38 1.73 12.44
N ALA A 129 2.87 0.58 11.98
CA ALA A 129 2.56 -0.71 12.58
C ALA A 129 3.27 -0.91 13.92
N ASP A 130 2.71 -1.76 14.78
CA ASP A 130 3.34 -2.13 16.06
C ASP A 130 4.59 -3.01 15.85
N ASP A 131 4.57 -3.88 14.82
CA ASP A 131 5.71 -4.67 14.36
C ASP A 131 5.94 -4.45 12.85
N PRO A 132 6.59 -3.35 12.45
CA PRO A 132 6.75 -3.02 11.03
C PRO A 132 7.57 -4.04 10.24
N LEU A 133 8.58 -4.67 10.85
CA LEU A 133 9.42 -5.67 10.17
C LEU A 133 8.69 -7.01 10.04
N GLY A 134 7.93 -7.42 11.06
CA GLY A 134 7.05 -8.57 10.95
C GLY A 134 5.97 -8.37 9.88
N GLN A 135 5.43 -7.16 9.73
CA GLN A 135 4.50 -6.84 8.66
C GLN A 135 5.16 -6.76 7.28
N LEU A 136 6.40 -6.25 7.18
CA LEU A 136 7.18 -6.31 5.93
C LEU A 136 7.37 -7.75 5.48
N ARG A 137 7.69 -8.64 6.42
CA ARG A 137 7.80 -10.07 6.16
C ARG A 137 6.47 -10.65 5.67
N ALA A 138 5.40 -10.40 6.41
CA ALA A 138 4.09 -10.99 6.17
C ALA A 138 3.38 -10.53 4.89
N VAL A 139 3.73 -9.34 4.39
CA VAL A 139 3.14 -8.79 3.15
C VAL A 139 3.91 -9.19 1.89
N ARG A 140 5.05 -9.86 2.04
CA ARG A 140 5.86 -10.34 0.93
C ARG A 140 5.62 -11.82 0.69
N LEU A 141 5.62 -12.23 -0.58
CA LEU A 141 5.36 -13.60 -0.97
C LEU A 141 6.39 -14.61 -0.44
N ASP A 142 7.62 -14.15 -0.20
CA ASP A 142 8.75 -14.97 0.25
C ASP A 142 8.94 -14.98 1.78
N ASP A 143 8.06 -14.32 2.54
CA ASP A 143 8.16 -14.20 3.99
C ASP A 143 9.57 -13.77 4.47
N SER A 144 10.20 -12.83 3.75
CA SER A 144 11.54 -12.32 4.04
C SER A 144 11.57 -10.82 4.29
N THR A 145 12.62 -10.35 4.95
CA THR A 145 12.94 -8.91 5.10
C THR A 145 14.17 -8.49 4.28
N GLU A 146 14.69 -9.40 3.45
CA GLU A 146 15.88 -9.23 2.62
C GLU A 146 15.60 -9.66 1.18
N GLY A 147 16.45 -9.27 0.22
CA GLY A 147 16.27 -9.66 -1.19
C GLY A 147 15.09 -8.97 -1.88
N GLY A 148 14.91 -9.30 -3.16
CA GLY A 148 13.76 -8.84 -3.96
C GLY A 148 12.61 -9.84 -3.86
N SER A 149 11.37 -9.36 -3.90
CA SER A 149 10.17 -10.20 -3.82
C SER A 149 8.93 -9.45 -4.29
N TYR A 150 7.84 -10.19 -4.46
CA TYR A 150 6.52 -9.65 -4.75
C TYR A 150 5.81 -9.25 -3.45
N VAL A 151 5.32 -8.01 -3.38
CA VAL A 151 4.52 -7.48 -2.28
C VAL A 151 3.05 -7.64 -2.60
N LEU A 152 2.31 -8.28 -1.69
CA LEU A 152 0.90 -8.60 -1.82
C LEU A 152 0.02 -7.36 -1.55
N THR A 153 -1.04 -7.25 -2.35
CA THR A 153 -2.16 -6.31 -2.17
C THR A 153 -3.46 -7.07 -2.48
N PRO A 154 -4.64 -6.50 -2.18
CA PRO A 154 -5.90 -7.14 -2.54
C PRO A 154 -6.10 -7.34 -4.06
N THR A 155 -5.40 -6.57 -4.91
CA THR A 155 -5.56 -6.59 -6.36
C THR A 155 -4.29 -7.11 -7.04
N SER A 156 -3.60 -6.26 -7.80
CA SER A 156 -2.27 -6.52 -8.31
C SER A 156 -1.27 -5.93 -7.31
N GLY A 157 -0.45 -6.81 -6.73
CA GLY A 157 0.70 -6.44 -5.92
C GLY A 157 1.76 -5.70 -6.73
N LEU A 158 2.91 -5.45 -6.12
CA LEU A 158 4.04 -4.78 -6.76
C LEU A 158 5.34 -5.56 -6.56
N LEU A 159 6.29 -5.39 -7.49
CA LEU A 159 7.64 -5.93 -7.34
C LEU A 159 8.48 -4.99 -6.49
N MET A 160 9.19 -5.57 -5.53
CA MET A 160 10.08 -4.86 -4.65
C MET A 160 11.49 -5.42 -4.80
N SER A 161 12.44 -4.61 -5.24
CA SER A 161 13.82 -5.05 -5.46
C SER A 161 14.60 -5.21 -4.15
N ALA A 162 15.72 -5.94 -4.19
CA ALA A 162 16.60 -6.07 -3.03
C ALA A 162 17.11 -4.72 -2.49
N GLY A 163 17.38 -3.76 -3.38
CA GLY A 163 17.74 -2.40 -3.01
C GLY A 163 16.60 -1.69 -2.28
N GLN A 164 15.38 -1.77 -2.80
CA GLN A 164 14.19 -1.18 -2.16
C GLN A 164 13.93 -1.80 -0.79
N THR A 165 14.03 -3.13 -0.68
CA THR A 165 13.95 -3.87 0.58
C THR A 165 14.95 -3.37 1.61
N LYS A 166 16.22 -3.23 1.23
CA LYS A 166 17.25 -2.73 2.14
C LYS A 166 16.94 -1.33 2.65
N VAL A 167 16.46 -0.43 1.77
CA VAL A 167 16.08 0.94 2.17
C VAL A 167 14.90 0.89 3.13
N VAL A 168 13.83 0.16 2.78
CA VAL A 168 12.63 0.06 3.62
C VAL A 168 12.97 -0.53 4.99
N ALA A 169 13.67 -1.66 5.06
CA ALA A 169 14.10 -2.26 6.32
C ALA A 169 14.91 -1.26 7.18
N ALA A 170 15.85 -0.53 6.56
CA ALA A 170 16.63 0.50 7.25
C ALA A 170 15.77 1.65 7.79
N LEU A 171 14.70 2.06 7.08
CA LEU A 171 13.75 3.07 7.55
C LEU A 171 12.91 2.56 8.71
N LEU A 172 12.46 1.31 8.66
CA LEU A 172 11.62 0.70 9.71
C LEU A 172 12.39 0.52 11.04
N HIS A 173 13.72 0.46 11.00
CA HIS A 173 14.57 0.49 12.19
C HIS A 173 14.78 1.89 12.80
N ARG A 174 14.39 2.96 12.11
CA ARG A 174 14.61 4.34 12.57
C ARG A 174 13.43 4.87 13.39
N PRO A 175 13.65 5.93 14.20
CA PRO A 175 12.55 6.59 14.90
C PRO A 175 11.47 7.08 13.93
N ARG A 176 10.24 6.58 14.13
CA ARG A 176 9.10 6.85 13.23
C ARG A 176 8.92 8.33 12.94
N ALA A 177 8.96 9.17 13.97
CA ALA A 177 8.76 10.61 13.84
C ALA A 177 9.77 11.27 12.89
N GLU A 178 11.03 10.83 12.90
CA GLU A 178 12.08 11.37 12.03
C GLU A 178 11.80 11.01 10.56
N VAL A 179 11.52 9.74 10.28
CA VAL A 179 11.26 9.28 8.91
C VAL A 179 9.97 9.91 8.38
N THR A 180 8.90 9.96 9.18
CA THR A 180 7.65 10.64 8.80
C THR A 180 7.89 12.11 8.46
N ALA A 181 8.70 12.82 9.26
CA ALA A 181 9.02 14.23 8.98
C ALA A 181 9.75 14.39 7.63
N ARG A 182 10.72 13.52 7.34
CA ARG A 182 11.45 13.52 6.05
C ARG A 182 10.54 13.17 4.87
N VAL A 183 9.69 12.15 5.00
CA VAL A 183 8.71 11.76 3.97
C VAL A 183 7.77 12.91 3.66
N LYS A 184 7.22 13.56 4.68
CA LYS A 184 6.33 14.73 4.50
C LYS A 184 7.06 15.91 3.84
N ALA A 185 8.30 16.17 4.23
CA ALA A 185 9.10 17.25 3.65
C ALA A 185 9.55 17.00 2.19
N ARG A 186 9.72 15.73 1.81
CA ARG A 186 10.23 15.32 0.47
C ARG A 186 9.17 14.68 -0.42
N TRP A 187 7.90 14.80 -0.05
CA TRP A 187 6.78 14.08 -0.68
C TRP A 187 6.75 14.19 -2.20
N THR A 188 6.76 15.41 -2.74
CA THR A 188 6.67 15.65 -4.19
C THR A 188 7.77 14.93 -4.97
N GLU A 189 8.96 14.82 -4.39
CA GLU A 189 10.08 14.14 -5.04
C GLU A 189 10.02 12.63 -4.85
N LEU A 190 9.61 12.16 -3.66
CA LEU A 190 9.44 10.74 -3.34
C LEU A 190 8.31 10.09 -4.13
N THR A 191 7.28 10.84 -4.54
CA THR A 191 6.15 10.35 -5.34
C THR A 191 6.28 10.67 -6.83
N ARG A 192 7.40 11.25 -7.27
CA ARG A 192 7.62 11.57 -8.68
C ARG A 192 7.89 10.28 -9.47
N PRO A 193 7.19 10.01 -10.58
CA PRO A 193 7.49 8.87 -11.45
C PRO A 193 8.97 8.87 -11.88
N GLY A 194 9.59 7.69 -11.83
CA GLY A 194 11.00 7.50 -12.21
C GLY A 194 12.02 8.00 -11.18
N VAL A 195 11.61 8.37 -9.96
CA VAL A 195 12.58 8.58 -8.87
C VAL A 195 13.35 7.28 -8.64
N SER A 196 14.69 7.34 -8.52
CA SER A 196 15.48 6.14 -8.28
C SER A 196 15.42 5.71 -6.81
N THR A 197 15.60 4.42 -6.54
CA THR A 197 15.74 3.91 -5.16
C THR A 197 16.89 4.59 -4.41
N ALA A 198 18.02 4.87 -5.09
CA ALA A 198 19.12 5.62 -4.50
C ALA A 198 18.72 7.05 -4.13
N ARG A 199 17.95 7.74 -4.98
CA ARG A 199 17.45 9.08 -4.68
C ARG A 199 16.44 9.07 -3.54
N ALA A 200 15.54 8.09 -3.50
CA ALA A 200 14.62 7.92 -2.38
C ALA A 200 15.37 7.69 -1.05
N ALA A 201 16.41 6.84 -1.06
CA ALA A 201 17.28 6.61 0.10
C ALA A 201 17.96 7.91 0.58
N GLU A 202 18.55 8.67 -0.35
CA GLU A 202 19.20 9.96 -0.05
C GLU A 202 18.22 10.96 0.59
N LEU A 203 17.03 11.13 -0.01
CA LEU A 203 15.98 12.02 0.51
C LEU A 203 15.55 11.65 1.93
N LEU A 204 15.63 10.37 2.27
CA LEU A 204 15.25 9.83 3.58
C LEU A 204 16.46 9.63 4.51
N GLY A 205 17.66 9.99 4.08
CA GLY A 205 18.89 9.91 4.88
C GLY A 205 19.38 8.49 5.14
N VAL A 206 19.06 7.54 4.26
CA VAL A 206 19.59 6.17 4.27
C VAL A 206 20.80 6.11 3.36
N ALA A 207 21.87 5.46 3.82
CA ALA A 207 23.08 5.30 3.02
C ALA A 207 22.79 4.49 1.75
N ALA A 208 23.16 5.02 0.59
CA ALA A 208 22.93 4.37 -0.70
C ALA A 208 23.92 3.21 -1.00
N THR A 209 24.78 2.86 -0.05
CA THR A 209 25.82 1.84 -0.23
C THR A 209 25.22 0.46 -0.44
N GLY A 210 25.53 -0.15 -1.59
CA GLY A 210 25.05 -1.47 -1.97
C GLY A 210 23.62 -1.51 -2.53
N LEU A 211 23.10 -0.40 -3.07
CA LEU A 211 21.81 -0.40 -3.79
C LEU A 211 21.91 -0.83 -5.26
N GLY A 212 23.14 -0.99 -5.80
CA GLY A 212 23.40 -1.33 -7.20
C GLY A 212 23.05 -0.19 -8.17
N ALA A 213 23.81 -0.03 -9.25
CA ALA A 213 23.51 0.98 -10.28
C ALA A 213 22.26 0.63 -11.12
N GLU A 214 21.90 -0.66 -11.17
CA GLU A 214 20.80 -1.19 -12.00
C GLU A 214 19.69 -1.90 -11.20
N GLY A 215 19.98 -2.44 -10.01
CA GLY A 215 19.04 -3.26 -9.21
C GLY A 215 17.96 -2.48 -8.45
N GLY A 216 17.84 -1.17 -8.67
CA GLY A 216 16.93 -0.30 -7.90
C GLY A 216 15.60 0.04 -8.58
N ASN A 217 15.47 -0.17 -9.90
CA ASN A 217 14.38 0.41 -10.70
C ASN A 217 13.75 -0.55 -11.73
N SER A 218 14.05 -1.85 -11.74
CA SER A 218 13.50 -2.77 -12.74
C SER A 218 12.25 -3.50 -12.24
N CYS A 219 11.19 -3.46 -13.04
CA CYS A 219 10.00 -4.34 -12.97
C CYS A 219 10.29 -5.76 -13.50
N SER A 220 11.55 -6.04 -13.86
CA SER A 220 12.00 -7.29 -14.47
C SER A 220 13.28 -7.72 -13.79
N GLU A 221 13.28 -8.94 -13.25
CA GLU A 221 14.50 -9.68 -12.94
C GLU A 221 15.33 -9.92 -14.21
#